data_AF-A0A497HRZ9-F1
#
_entry.id   AF-A0A497HRZ9-F1
#
_cell.length_a   1.000
_cell.length_b   1.000
_cell.length_c   1.000
_cell.angle_alpha   90.00
_cell.angle_beta   90.00
_cell.angle_gamma   90.00
#
_symmetry.space_group_name_H-M   'P 1'
#
loop_
_entity.id
_entity.type
_entity.pdbx_description
1 polymer ?
#
loop_
_entity_poly.entity_id
_entity_poly.type
_entity_poly.pdbx_seq_one_letter_code
_entity_poly.pdbx_strand_id
1 'polypeptide(L)'
;MKMKVLMLGILLGLVMVIGYSLALNPFDSSDANADMDGDGLTNVEEFSAGTDPNNADSDSDGLPDGWEVEHEMDPADPSDAQMDFDYFGGEEFASYTEVPYPYTNYAEFYRVVGQDEEGNDIIQHTDPTNPDSDGDGILDPDDPWPLNYKNDGT
;
A
#
# COMPACT_ATOMS: atom_id res chain seq x y z
N MET A 1 39.18 -32.83 15.78
CA MET A 1 38.25 -31.72 16.07
C MET A 1 38.14 -30.81 14.84
N LYS A 2 37.40 -31.22 13.79
CA LYS A 2 37.24 -30.45 12.53
C LYS A 2 35.92 -30.76 11.80
N MET A 3 34.81 -30.92 12.53
CA MET A 3 33.53 -31.31 11.91
C MET A 3 32.34 -30.47 12.37
N LYS A 4 32.58 -29.28 12.94
CA LYS A 4 31.52 -28.34 13.35
C LYS A 4 31.37 -27.11 12.45
N VAL A 5 32.36 -26.81 11.60
CA VAL A 5 32.35 -25.60 10.76
C VAL A 5 31.58 -25.81 9.44
N LEU A 6 31.38 -27.05 8.99
CA LEU A 6 30.68 -27.35 7.72
C LEU A 6 29.15 -27.28 7.81
N MET A 7 28.55 -27.46 9.00
CA MET A 7 27.09 -27.34 9.17
C MET A 7 26.61 -25.88 9.22
N LEU A 8 27.47 -24.92 9.60
CA LEU A 8 27.07 -23.52 9.71
C LEU A 8 26.90 -22.85 8.33
N GLY A 9 27.70 -23.26 7.33
CA GLY A 9 27.59 -22.75 5.96
C GLY A 9 26.44 -23.35 5.15
N ILE A 10 25.99 -24.57 5.47
CA ILE A 10 24.87 -25.22 4.79
C ILE A 10 23.53 -24.86 5.46
N LEU A 11 23.52 -24.61 6.78
CA LEU A 11 22.31 -24.20 7.50
C LEU A 11 21.91 -22.75 7.18
N LEU A 12 22.87 -21.84 6.96
CA LEU A 12 22.60 -20.49 6.46
C LEU A 12 22.03 -20.48 5.02
N GLY A 13 22.37 -21.48 4.21
CA GLY A 13 21.83 -21.62 2.84
C GLY A 13 20.49 -22.34 2.73
N LEU A 14 20.05 -23.07 3.77
CA LEU A 14 18.80 -23.84 3.75
C LEU A 14 17.62 -23.14 4.43
N VAL A 15 17.87 -22.10 5.24
CA VAL A 15 16.79 -21.30 5.85
C VAL A 15 16.14 -20.34 4.84
N MET A 16 16.82 -19.99 3.74
CA MET A 16 16.23 -19.18 2.65
C MET A 16 15.17 -19.92 1.81
N VAL A 17 14.92 -21.22 2.04
CA VAL A 17 14.13 -22.06 1.12
C VAL A 17 12.66 -22.20 1.54
N ILE A 18 12.15 -21.36 2.46
CA ILE A 18 10.73 -21.43 2.90
C ILE A 18 9.99 -20.08 2.73
N GLY A 19 10.37 -19.26 1.74
CA GLY A 19 9.54 -18.10 1.38
C GLY A 19 9.99 -17.24 0.20
N TYR A 20 11.30 -17.11 -0.04
CA TYR A 20 11.81 -16.08 -0.96
C TYR A 20 12.27 -16.67 -2.30
N SER A 21 11.53 -16.40 -3.36
CA SER A 21 11.97 -16.58 -4.75
C SER A 21 13.00 -15.50 -5.10
N LEU A 22 14.25 -15.70 -4.65
CA LEU A 22 15.35 -14.71 -4.58
C LEU A 22 15.32 -13.55 -5.59
N ALA A 23 14.75 -12.42 -5.18
CA ALA A 23 15.12 -11.11 -5.72
C ALA A 23 16.48 -10.63 -5.18
N LEU A 24 16.85 -11.05 -3.95
CA LEU A 24 18.15 -10.79 -3.34
C LEU A 24 19.12 -11.96 -3.56
N ASN A 25 20.10 -11.76 -4.43
CA ASN A 25 21.20 -12.66 -4.72
C ASN A 25 22.45 -12.24 -3.92
N PRO A 26 22.96 -13.08 -3.01
CA PRO A 26 24.13 -12.76 -2.20
C PRO A 26 25.44 -12.60 -3.01
N PHE A 27 25.43 -12.93 -4.30
CA PHE A 27 26.56 -12.76 -5.21
C PHE A 27 26.44 -11.52 -6.13
N ASP A 28 25.32 -10.80 -6.06
CA ASP A 28 25.09 -9.59 -6.84
C ASP A 28 24.53 -8.49 -5.93
N SER A 29 25.38 -7.62 -5.40
CA SER A 29 24.92 -6.56 -4.51
C SER A 29 24.06 -5.48 -5.19
N SER A 30 23.92 -5.51 -6.52
CA SER A 30 23.17 -4.48 -7.24
C SER A 30 21.66 -4.69 -7.19
N ASP A 31 21.22 -5.93 -6.99
CA ASP A 31 19.80 -6.27 -6.89
C ASP A 31 19.11 -5.66 -5.66
N ALA A 32 19.86 -5.36 -4.59
CA ALA A 32 19.31 -4.73 -3.40
C ALA A 32 18.60 -3.40 -3.69
N ASN A 33 18.98 -2.69 -4.76
CA ASN A 33 18.34 -1.44 -5.18
C ASN A 33 17.43 -1.60 -6.40
N ALA A 34 17.20 -2.83 -6.84
CA ALA A 34 16.18 -3.10 -7.87
C ALA A 34 14.81 -3.12 -7.19
N ASP A 35 13.80 -2.78 -7.97
CA ASP A 35 12.37 -2.87 -7.67
C ASP A 35 11.81 -3.83 -8.73
N MET A 36 11.51 -5.05 -8.30
CA MET A 36 11.35 -6.19 -9.20
C MET A 36 9.91 -6.37 -9.68
N ASP A 37 8.93 -6.01 -8.86
CA ASP A 37 7.50 -6.01 -9.17
C ASP A 37 6.95 -4.62 -9.51
N GLY A 38 7.70 -3.56 -9.25
CA GLY A 38 7.40 -2.21 -9.69
C GLY A 38 6.43 -1.47 -8.77
N ASP A 39 6.37 -1.82 -7.50
CA ASP A 39 5.44 -1.25 -6.52
C ASP A 39 5.98 0.02 -5.84
N GLY A 40 7.28 0.32 -6.03
CA GLY A 40 7.96 1.48 -5.48
C GLY A 40 8.94 1.18 -4.34
N LEU A 41 8.99 -0.05 -3.83
CA LEU A 41 10.01 -0.51 -2.88
C LEU A 41 11.17 -1.17 -3.60
N THR A 42 12.38 -0.93 -3.10
CA THR A 42 13.52 -1.75 -3.50
C THR A 42 13.51 -3.09 -2.76
N ASN A 43 14.13 -4.12 -3.36
CA ASN A 43 14.24 -5.45 -2.77
C ASN A 43 14.80 -5.46 -1.32
N VAL A 44 15.63 -4.47 -0.95
CA VAL A 44 16.15 -4.33 0.43
C VAL A 44 15.15 -3.66 1.38
N GLU A 45 14.33 -2.74 0.88
CA GLU A 45 13.22 -2.13 1.62
C GLU A 45 12.15 -3.18 1.88
N GLU A 46 11.80 -3.98 0.88
CA GLU A 46 10.86 -5.09 1.01
C GLU A 46 11.32 -6.15 2.01
N PHE A 47 12.61 -6.54 1.95
CA PHE A 47 13.18 -7.41 2.98
C PHE A 47 13.06 -6.83 4.40
N SER A 48 13.12 -5.50 4.52
CA SER A 48 12.98 -4.81 5.81
C SER A 48 11.52 -4.67 6.25
N ALA A 49 10.59 -4.52 5.30
CA ALA A 49 9.15 -4.49 5.51
C ALA A 49 8.54 -5.89 5.77
N GLY A 50 9.23 -6.95 5.32
CA GLY A 50 8.74 -8.33 5.45
C GLY A 50 7.91 -8.81 4.26
N THR A 51 7.97 -8.10 3.13
CA THR A 51 7.21 -8.35 1.89
C THR A 51 7.97 -9.24 0.90
N ASP A 52 7.31 -9.70 -0.17
CA ASP A 52 7.90 -10.51 -1.24
C ASP A 52 8.32 -9.64 -2.43
N PRO A 53 9.63 -9.54 -2.74
CA PRO A 53 10.17 -8.73 -3.83
C PRO A 53 9.89 -9.21 -5.24
N ASN A 54 8.82 -9.95 -5.45
CA ASN A 54 8.28 -10.27 -6.76
C ASN A 54 6.75 -10.16 -6.78
N ASN A 55 6.18 -9.58 -5.74
CA ASN A 55 4.76 -9.47 -5.55
C ASN A 55 4.42 -8.11 -4.93
N ALA A 56 3.97 -7.20 -5.79
CA ALA A 56 3.62 -5.81 -5.43
C ALA A 56 2.53 -5.66 -4.35
N ASP A 57 1.92 -6.74 -3.88
CA ASP A 57 0.81 -6.81 -2.89
C ASP A 57 0.98 -8.14 -2.13
N SER A 58 1.85 -8.11 -1.12
CA SER A 58 2.40 -9.29 -0.46
C SER A 58 1.39 -10.05 0.38
N ASP A 59 0.41 -9.36 0.96
CA ASP A 59 -0.64 -9.96 1.76
C ASP A 59 -1.96 -10.19 1.01
N SER A 60 -2.03 -9.71 -0.24
CA SER A 60 -3.11 -9.94 -1.20
C SER A 60 -4.43 -9.29 -0.80
N ASP A 61 -4.39 -8.11 -0.18
CA ASP A 61 -5.58 -7.32 0.13
C ASP A 61 -5.95 -6.30 -0.96
N GLY A 62 -5.03 -6.08 -1.91
CA GLY A 62 -5.19 -5.24 -3.09
C GLY A 62 -4.56 -3.86 -2.97
N LEU A 63 -3.95 -3.49 -1.84
CA LEU A 63 -3.08 -2.31 -1.74
C LEU A 63 -1.64 -2.70 -2.12
N PRO A 64 -0.88 -1.83 -2.81
CA PRO A 64 0.52 -2.13 -3.10
C PRO A 64 1.43 -1.95 -1.88
N ASP A 65 2.40 -2.85 -1.66
CA ASP A 65 3.26 -2.81 -0.46
C ASP A 65 3.98 -1.45 -0.32
N GLY A 66 4.51 -0.93 -1.43
CA GLY A 66 5.16 0.37 -1.45
C GLY A 66 4.25 1.54 -1.14
N TRP A 67 2.98 1.44 -1.50
CA TRP A 67 1.99 2.44 -1.15
C TRP A 67 1.66 2.38 0.34
N GLU A 68 1.48 1.19 0.90
CA GLU A 68 1.20 0.99 2.32
C GLU A 68 2.33 1.49 3.21
N VAL A 69 3.59 1.21 2.82
CA VAL A 69 4.78 1.72 3.54
C VAL A 69 4.85 3.25 3.52
N GLU A 70 4.46 3.90 2.42
CA GLU A 70 4.42 5.37 2.33
C GLU A 70 3.36 5.98 3.27
N HIS A 71 2.27 5.24 3.55
CA HIS A 71 1.12 5.68 4.35
C HIS A 71 1.10 5.09 5.78
N GLU A 72 2.24 4.63 6.27
CA GLU A 72 2.40 4.06 7.63
C GLU A 72 1.49 2.85 7.93
N MET A 73 1.12 2.10 6.89
CA MET A 73 0.37 0.84 6.95
C MET A 73 1.30 -0.39 7.04
N ASP A 74 0.74 -1.57 7.32
CA ASP A 74 1.48 -2.83 7.47
C ASP A 74 1.27 -3.73 6.24
N PRO A 75 2.19 -3.73 5.25
CA PRO A 75 2.04 -4.47 3.98
C PRO A 75 2.09 -6.00 4.10
N ALA A 76 2.03 -6.51 5.34
CA ALA A 76 1.97 -7.92 5.66
C ALA A 76 0.70 -8.27 6.48
N ASP A 77 -0.18 -7.30 6.76
CA ASP A 77 -1.44 -7.47 7.48
C ASP A 77 -2.65 -7.09 6.60
N PRO A 78 -3.31 -8.08 5.95
CA PRO A 78 -4.36 -7.82 4.96
C PRO A 78 -5.67 -7.28 5.56
N SER A 79 -5.69 -7.10 6.89
CA SER A 79 -6.82 -6.53 7.60
C SER A 79 -6.80 -5.01 7.62
N ASP A 80 -5.66 -4.38 7.36
CA ASP A 80 -5.51 -2.94 7.42
C ASP A 80 -6.09 -2.23 6.18
N ALA A 81 -6.14 -2.85 5.00
CA ALA A 81 -6.92 -2.37 3.86
C ALA A 81 -8.41 -2.17 4.16
N GLN A 82 -8.93 -2.91 5.15
CA GLN A 82 -10.32 -2.83 5.61
C GLN A 82 -10.50 -1.88 6.80
N MET A 83 -9.40 -1.33 7.34
CA MET A 83 -9.46 -0.32 8.39
C MET A 83 -9.68 1.07 7.77
N ASP A 84 -10.08 1.99 8.64
CA ASP A 84 -10.27 3.42 8.40
C ASP A 84 -9.50 4.08 9.54
N PHE A 85 -8.23 4.42 9.28
CA PHE A 85 -7.31 4.91 10.31
C PHE A 85 -7.49 6.39 10.59
N ASP A 86 -7.93 7.16 9.60
CA ASP A 86 -8.16 8.58 9.76
C ASP A 86 -9.47 8.91 10.51
N TYR A 87 -10.35 7.89 10.66
CA TYR A 87 -11.57 7.87 11.45
C TYR A 87 -12.24 9.24 11.43
N PHE A 88 -12.79 9.60 10.27
CA PHE A 88 -13.72 10.72 10.09
C PHE A 88 -13.56 11.84 11.13
N GLY A 89 -12.65 12.78 10.82
CA GLY A 89 -12.33 14.00 11.56
C GLY A 89 -13.32 14.32 12.69
N GLY A 90 -12.89 14.08 13.92
CA GLY A 90 -13.76 13.94 15.09
C GLY A 90 -14.93 14.95 15.20
N GLU A 91 -16.07 14.43 15.64
CA GLU A 91 -17.15 15.15 16.33
C GLU A 91 -17.82 16.37 15.62
N GLU A 92 -17.46 16.77 14.41
CA GLU A 92 -18.17 17.85 13.68
C GLU A 92 -18.82 17.36 12.38
N PHE A 93 -20.14 17.08 12.48
CA PHE A 93 -21.12 17.12 11.38
C PHE A 93 -21.36 15.89 10.47
N ALA A 94 -21.37 14.67 11.00
CA ALA A 94 -22.23 13.64 10.40
C ALA A 94 -23.71 13.90 10.77
N SER A 95 -24.36 14.87 10.08
CA SER A 95 -25.83 14.92 9.99
C SER A 95 -26.38 13.87 9.01
N TYR A 96 -25.52 13.02 8.46
CA TYR A 96 -25.91 11.93 7.60
C TYR A 96 -26.24 10.70 8.45
N THR A 97 -27.53 10.49 8.66
CA THR A 97 -28.07 9.31 9.34
C THR A 97 -27.83 7.99 8.61
N GLU A 98 -27.20 7.99 7.43
CA GLU A 98 -26.93 6.79 6.63
C GLU A 98 -25.69 6.99 5.74
N VAL A 99 -24.51 7.28 6.29
CA VAL A 99 -23.26 7.07 5.52
C VAL A 99 -23.08 5.55 5.42
N PRO A 100 -23.21 4.93 4.23
CA PRO A 100 -23.28 3.48 4.13
C PRO A 100 -21.88 2.86 4.26
N TYR A 101 -21.50 2.53 5.50
CA TYR A 101 -20.31 1.73 5.87
C TYR A 101 -18.95 2.35 5.44
N PRO A 102 -17.87 2.10 6.20
CA PRO A 102 -16.69 2.97 6.20
C PRO A 102 -15.98 3.00 4.84
N TYR A 103 -15.38 4.14 4.52
CA TYR A 103 -14.37 4.26 3.48
C TYR A 103 -13.12 3.60 4.03
N THR A 104 -12.95 2.32 3.72
CA THR A 104 -11.73 1.61 4.12
C THR A 104 -10.55 2.14 3.30
N ASN A 105 -9.32 1.89 3.75
CA ASN A 105 -8.12 2.26 3.01
C ASN A 105 -8.17 1.78 1.54
N TYR A 106 -8.66 0.56 1.31
CA TYR A 106 -8.94 0.04 -0.03
C TYR A 106 -9.93 0.87 -0.84
N ALA A 107 -11.03 1.32 -0.22
CA ALA A 107 -12.08 2.08 -0.90
C ALA A 107 -11.63 3.49 -1.29
N GLU A 108 -10.76 4.09 -0.47
CA GLU A 108 -10.15 5.40 -0.73
C GLU A 108 -9.08 5.30 -1.80
N PHE A 109 -8.24 4.28 -1.72
CA PHE A 109 -7.27 3.99 -2.78
C PHE A 109 -7.96 3.72 -4.13
N TYR A 110 -9.05 2.96 -4.18
CA TYR A 110 -9.78 2.69 -5.43
C TYR A 110 -11.02 3.56 -5.64
N ARG A 111 -10.96 4.84 -5.28
CA ARG A 111 -12.12 5.74 -5.37
C ARG A 111 -12.57 5.94 -6.81
N VAL A 112 -13.81 5.52 -7.11
CA VAL A 112 -14.45 5.82 -8.40
C VAL A 112 -15.02 7.24 -8.37
N VAL A 113 -14.47 8.13 -9.19
CA VAL A 113 -14.87 9.55 -9.26
C VAL A 113 -15.82 9.85 -10.41
N GLY A 114 -16.01 8.90 -11.32
CA GLY A 114 -16.86 9.05 -12.49
C GLY A 114 -16.71 7.91 -13.47
N GLN A 115 -17.26 8.08 -14.68
CA GLN A 115 -17.08 7.16 -15.80
C GLN A 115 -16.62 7.93 -17.03
N ASP A 116 -15.80 7.29 -17.87
CA ASP A 116 -15.38 7.83 -19.16
C ASP A 116 -16.52 7.78 -20.21
N GLU A 117 -16.25 8.25 -21.44
CA GLU A 117 -17.25 8.27 -22.51
C GLU A 117 -17.70 6.86 -22.94
N GLU A 118 -16.88 5.86 -22.65
CA GLU A 118 -17.11 4.44 -22.90
C GLU A 118 -17.84 3.74 -21.74
N GLY A 119 -18.02 4.40 -20.60
CA GLY A 119 -18.68 3.88 -19.40
C GLY A 119 -17.77 3.08 -18.47
N ASN A 120 -16.44 3.19 -18.62
CA ASN A 120 -15.48 2.61 -17.67
C ASN A 120 -15.31 3.54 -16.47
N ASP A 121 -15.14 2.96 -15.28
CA ASP A 121 -14.92 3.71 -14.05
C ASP A 121 -13.58 4.47 -14.11
N ILE A 122 -13.62 5.73 -13.73
CA ILE A 122 -12.44 6.59 -13.53
C ILE A 122 -12.05 6.47 -12.06
N ILE A 123 -10.88 5.92 -11.80
CA ILE A 123 -10.35 5.73 -10.45
C ILE A 123 -9.38 6.85 -10.12
N GLN A 124 -9.48 7.41 -8.91
CA GLN A 124 -8.46 8.27 -8.30
C GLN A 124 -8.03 7.66 -6.97
N HIS A 125 -6.73 7.75 -6.68
CA HIS A 125 -6.15 7.30 -5.43
C HIS A 125 -6.05 8.51 -4.50
N THR A 126 -6.93 8.60 -3.50
CA THR A 126 -6.84 9.60 -2.43
C THR A 126 -5.88 9.11 -1.34
N ASP A 127 -5.52 9.99 -0.40
CA ASP A 127 -4.71 9.67 0.78
C ASP A 127 -5.63 9.11 1.90
N PRO A 128 -5.60 7.81 2.18
CA PRO A 128 -6.47 7.17 3.18
C PRO A 128 -6.14 7.50 4.63
N THR A 129 -5.09 8.29 4.84
CA THR A 129 -4.73 8.84 6.15
C THR A 129 -5.17 10.30 6.30
N ASN A 130 -5.76 10.88 5.26
CA ASN A 130 -6.18 12.27 5.21
C ASN A 130 -7.55 12.42 4.53
N PRO A 131 -8.62 12.76 5.28
CA PRO A 131 -9.99 12.73 4.77
C PRO A 131 -10.32 13.90 3.81
N ASP A 132 -9.37 14.80 3.58
CA ASP A 132 -9.40 15.95 2.67
C ASP A 132 -8.04 16.01 1.96
N SER A 133 -7.85 15.13 0.98
CA SER A 133 -6.57 14.86 0.32
C SER A 133 -5.96 16.11 -0.31
N ASP A 134 -6.78 17.02 -0.80
CA ASP A 134 -6.33 18.27 -1.39
C ASP A 134 -6.45 19.50 -0.48
N GLY A 135 -7.06 19.38 0.69
CA GLY A 135 -7.14 20.45 1.68
C GLY A 135 -8.02 21.63 1.25
N ASP A 136 -8.99 21.41 0.34
CA ASP A 136 -9.90 22.45 -0.11
C ASP A 136 -11.08 22.69 0.86
N GLY A 137 -11.26 21.77 1.82
CA GLY A 137 -12.30 21.79 2.85
C GLY A 137 -13.54 20.96 2.52
N ILE A 138 -13.56 20.26 1.39
CA ILE A 138 -14.54 19.22 1.04
C ILE A 138 -13.89 17.87 1.28
N LEU A 139 -14.55 16.99 2.04
CA LEU A 139 -13.99 15.66 2.30
C LEU A 139 -13.95 14.81 1.03
N ASP A 140 -12.95 13.95 0.89
CA ASP A 140 -12.74 13.12 -0.29
C ASP A 140 -14.00 12.35 -0.72
N PRO A 141 -14.79 11.72 0.17
CA PRO A 141 -16.09 11.13 -0.18
C PRO A 141 -17.05 12.07 -0.93
N ASP A 142 -17.11 13.33 -0.52
CA ASP A 142 -18.04 14.34 -1.01
C ASP A 142 -17.43 15.22 -2.11
N ASP A 143 -16.12 15.11 -2.37
CA ASP A 143 -15.43 15.94 -3.35
C ASP A 143 -15.44 15.32 -4.76
N PRO A 144 -16.01 15.99 -5.78
CA PRO A 144 -15.84 15.59 -7.17
C PRO A 144 -14.39 15.70 -7.69
N TRP A 145 -13.50 16.41 -6.99
CA TRP A 145 -12.12 16.68 -7.39
C TRP A 145 -11.09 16.51 -6.25
N PRO A 146 -11.06 15.37 -5.53
CA PRO A 146 -10.36 15.17 -4.25
C PRO A 146 -8.83 15.32 -4.28
N LEU A 147 -8.25 15.58 -5.46
CA LEU A 147 -6.81 15.71 -5.66
C LEU A 147 -6.45 17.09 -6.25
N ASN A 148 -7.36 18.07 -6.22
CA ASN A 148 -7.16 19.34 -6.89
C ASN A 148 -7.58 20.53 -6.01
N TYR A 149 -6.58 21.01 -5.27
CA TYR A 149 -6.60 22.11 -4.30
C TYR A 149 -7.60 23.26 -4.59
N LYS A 150 -7.87 23.62 -5.86
CA LYS A 150 -9.01 24.41 -6.37
C LYS A 150 -9.18 24.24 -7.87
N ASN A 151 -10.35 23.83 -8.37
CA ASN A 151 -10.88 24.35 -9.66
C ASN A 151 -12.42 24.49 -9.62
N ASP A 152 -12.97 25.09 -8.56
CA ASP A 152 -14.34 25.59 -8.57
C ASP A 152 -14.47 26.94 -9.32
N GLY A 153 -14.05 26.94 -10.60
CA GLY A 153 -14.65 27.84 -11.61
C GLY A 153 -13.87 29.08 -12.06
N THR A 154 -12.82 28.86 -12.87
CA THR A 154 -12.49 29.79 -13.98
C THR A 154 -12.46 29.06 -15.31
#